data_AF-A0A932GSL4-F1
#
_entry.id   AF-A0A932GSL4-F1
#
_cell.length_a   1.000
_cell.length_b   1.000
_cell.length_c   1.000
_cell.angle_alpha   90.00
_cell.angle_beta   90.00
_cell.angle_gamma   90.00
#
_symmetry.space_group_name_H-M   'P 1'
#
loop_
_entity.id
_entity.type
_entity.pdbx_description
1 polymer ?
#
loop_
_entity_poly.entity_id
_entity_poly.type
_entity_poly.pdbx_seq_one_letter_code
_entity_poly.pdbx_strand_id
1 'polypeptide(L)'
;PSWTVSSNAVNVFGIGRKGKMVGALLSDHRGGGAGGRSFGDGFDSAGHPLSYLGFMANVEDQEWKLPILYIFRQRLKDSGGPGKFRGGVTSISALTPYGTERTIFKCMNTAGTNQSNAAGIEGGYPGSGSQVSLVRGSTVWEILKGGESPMTHEALGGEMQHLPSKADGVLENGDLLVFYPPGGGGYGDPLDRDPDRVRVDVLNGTVSVEAARKYYGVWLRGDLSVDEGGTRREREQRIAERLGTRQPGTRSRLGSGNGSGERQIQGERIGEYLVRVRKNGDESLHCAKCGEHLGKNEAEWDGKVLVREVPLGTAGPWISLRYGGQSPNFSLRETLCPGCGTLLDVREVLVNPPD
;
A
#
# COMPACT_ATOMS: atom_id res chain seq x y z
N PRO A 1 -9.78 2.41 6.98
CA PRO A 1 -8.38 2.38 6.48
C PRO A 1 -7.76 3.76 6.52
N SER A 2 -6.45 3.81 6.67
CA SER A 2 -5.68 5.04 6.79
C SER A 2 -5.47 5.72 5.42
N TRP A 3 -5.64 7.04 5.39
CA TRP A 3 -5.38 7.90 4.23
C TRP A 3 -4.07 8.65 4.48
N THR A 4 -3.03 8.40 3.64
CA THR A 4 -1.70 9.06 3.65
C THR A 4 -1.41 9.87 4.93
N VAL A 5 -1.04 9.16 5.99
CA VAL A 5 -0.76 9.74 7.32
C VAL A 5 0.68 10.21 7.49
N SER A 6 1.48 10.17 6.41
CA SER A 6 2.83 10.69 6.42
C SER A 6 3.02 11.73 5.32
N SER A 7 3.63 12.85 5.70
CA SER A 7 4.16 13.80 4.73
C SER A 7 5.60 13.41 4.41
N ASN A 8 5.85 13.04 3.15
CA ASN A 8 7.20 12.85 2.59
C ASN A 8 7.79 14.22 2.21
N ALA A 9 8.13 15.03 3.22
CA ALA A 9 8.49 16.42 3.02
C ALA A 9 9.92 16.55 2.47
N VAL A 10 10.05 16.80 1.16
CA VAL A 10 11.33 17.03 0.49
C VAL A 10 11.52 18.52 0.26
N ASN A 11 12.51 19.11 0.92
CA ASN A 11 12.92 20.49 0.70
C ASN A 11 14.14 20.52 -0.20
N VAL A 12 14.18 21.50 -1.09
CA VAL A 12 15.27 21.70 -2.04
C VAL A 12 15.74 23.15 -1.93
N PHE A 13 17.05 23.36 -1.86
CA PHE A 13 17.68 24.67 -1.77
C PHE A 13 18.84 24.76 -2.77
N GLY A 14 18.99 25.89 -3.44
CA GLY A 14 20.08 26.08 -4.40
C GLY A 14 20.20 27.50 -4.89
N ILE A 15 21.08 27.71 -5.86
CA ILE A 15 21.22 28.99 -6.55
C ILE A 15 20.38 28.92 -7.83
N GLY A 16 19.36 29.77 -7.91
CA GLY A 16 18.50 29.84 -9.09
C GLY A 16 19.16 30.57 -10.26
N ARG A 17 18.52 30.56 -11.43
CA ARG A 17 19.02 31.14 -12.69
C ARG A 17 19.45 32.61 -12.61
N LYS A 18 18.91 33.38 -11.64
CA LYS A 18 19.24 34.79 -11.40
C LYS A 18 20.37 35.00 -10.38
N GLY A 19 21.11 33.95 -10.02
CA GLY A 19 22.19 33.99 -9.03
C GLY A 19 21.72 34.17 -7.58
N LYS A 20 20.41 34.09 -7.32
CA LYS A 20 19.84 34.22 -5.96
C LYS A 20 19.63 32.86 -5.33
N MET A 21 19.79 32.79 -4.01
CA MET A 21 19.40 31.62 -3.25
C MET A 21 17.88 31.45 -3.31
N VAL A 22 17.45 30.23 -3.61
CA VAL A 22 16.05 29.82 -3.67
C VAL A 22 15.88 28.53 -2.88
N GLY A 23 14.69 28.31 -2.35
CA GLY A 23 14.34 27.02 -1.78
C GLY A 23 12.86 26.88 -1.53
N ALA A 24 12.37 25.65 -1.56
CA ALA A 24 10.98 25.34 -1.34
C ALA A 24 10.79 23.92 -0.81
N LEU A 25 9.67 23.71 -0.11
CA LEU A 25 9.12 22.39 0.11
C LEU A 25 8.42 21.93 -1.17
N LEU A 26 8.88 20.81 -1.74
CA LEU A 26 8.22 20.20 -2.87
C LEU A 26 6.85 19.66 -2.46
N SER A 27 5.86 19.91 -3.29
CA SER A 27 4.48 19.52 -3.05
C SER A 27 4.17 18.05 -3.36
N ASP A 28 5.13 17.28 -3.86
CA ASP A 28 4.93 15.90 -4.34
C ASP A 28 4.39 14.95 -3.26
N HIS A 29 4.61 15.23 -1.97
CA HIS A 29 3.98 14.48 -0.87
C HIS A 29 2.44 14.54 -0.86
N ARG A 30 1.84 15.48 -1.61
CA ARG A 30 0.40 15.55 -1.85
C ARG A 30 -0.08 14.51 -2.87
N GLY A 31 0.82 13.77 -3.50
CA GLY A 31 0.49 12.66 -4.40
C GLY A 31 0.13 11.35 -3.68
N GLY A 32 -0.04 11.36 -2.35
CA GLY A 32 -0.37 10.18 -1.54
C GLY A 32 -1.75 9.58 -1.82
N GLY A 33 -1.90 8.28 -1.54
CA GLY A 33 -3.16 7.56 -1.77
C GLY A 33 -4.15 7.65 -0.60
N ALA A 34 -5.45 7.68 -0.90
CA ALA A 34 -6.51 7.60 0.11
C ALA A 34 -6.84 6.16 0.51
N GLY A 35 -7.32 5.97 1.74
CA GLY A 35 -7.72 4.65 2.23
C GLY A 35 -8.94 4.10 1.47
N GLY A 36 -8.99 2.77 1.31
CA GLY A 36 -10.18 2.05 0.86
C GLY A 36 -11.37 2.35 1.76
N ARG A 37 -12.57 2.30 1.20
CA ARG A 37 -13.84 2.56 1.90
C ARG A 37 -14.65 1.27 1.92
N SER A 38 -15.58 1.15 2.87
CA SER A 38 -16.47 -0.03 2.95
C SER A 38 -17.38 -0.22 1.74
N PHE A 39 -17.43 0.76 0.83
CA PHE A 39 -18.28 0.77 -0.35
C PHE A 39 -17.51 1.12 -1.65
N GLY A 40 -16.21 1.38 -1.58
CA GLY A 40 -15.47 1.87 -2.76
C GLY A 40 -13.97 1.95 -2.55
N ASP A 41 -13.21 1.95 -3.65
CA ASP A 41 -11.76 2.06 -3.57
C ASP A 41 -11.32 3.42 -3.04
N GLY A 42 -10.09 3.48 -2.53
CA GLY A 42 -9.44 4.73 -2.19
C GLY A 42 -9.16 5.55 -3.44
N PHE A 43 -9.25 6.88 -3.32
CA PHE A 43 -8.86 7.79 -4.39
C PHE A 43 -7.34 7.73 -4.59
N ASP A 44 -6.93 7.62 -5.86
CA ASP A 44 -5.54 7.65 -6.27
C ASP A 44 -5.01 9.08 -6.21
N SER A 45 -3.77 9.29 -5.73
CA SER A 45 -3.14 10.61 -5.58
C SER A 45 -4.06 11.69 -5.00
N ALA A 46 -4.72 11.35 -3.89
CA ALA A 46 -5.86 12.07 -3.35
C ALA A 46 -5.51 13.31 -2.51
N GLY A 47 -4.23 13.63 -2.30
CA GLY A 47 -3.84 14.67 -1.35
C GLY A 47 -3.63 14.14 0.05
N HIS A 48 -3.43 15.04 1.01
CA HIS A 48 -3.21 14.73 2.43
C HIS A 48 -4.48 15.03 3.23
N PRO A 49 -4.83 14.25 4.27
CA PRO A 49 -6.04 14.48 5.09
C PRO A 49 -6.06 15.83 5.82
N LEU A 50 -4.92 16.53 5.92
CA LEU A 50 -4.83 17.86 6.52
C LEU A 50 -5.10 18.99 5.50
N SER A 51 -5.21 18.67 4.21
CA SER A 51 -5.38 19.63 3.13
C SER A 51 -6.08 18.97 1.93
N TYR A 52 -7.40 18.83 2.03
CA TYR A 52 -8.24 18.14 1.04
C TYR A 52 -8.29 18.80 -0.35
N LEU A 53 -7.98 20.10 -0.43
CA LEU A 53 -7.87 20.85 -1.68
C LEU A 53 -6.40 21.08 -2.08
N GLY A 54 -5.46 20.36 -1.46
CA GLY A 54 -4.05 20.45 -1.79
C GLY A 54 -3.74 19.62 -3.04
N PHE A 55 -3.13 20.26 -4.04
CA PHE A 55 -2.70 19.59 -5.27
C PHE A 55 -1.18 19.47 -5.32
N MET A 56 -0.68 18.51 -6.11
CA MET A 56 0.72 18.55 -6.53
C MET A 56 0.93 19.74 -7.46
N ALA A 57 1.98 20.53 -7.22
CA ALA A 57 2.34 21.65 -8.07
C ALA A 57 2.70 21.16 -9.49
N ASN A 58 2.41 22.00 -10.48
CA ASN A 58 2.83 21.77 -11.85
C ASN A 58 4.37 21.66 -11.90
N VAL A 59 4.89 20.65 -12.62
CA VAL A 59 6.34 20.43 -12.74
C VAL A 59 7.04 21.63 -13.38
N GLU A 60 6.43 22.26 -14.38
CA GLU A 60 6.97 23.43 -15.08
C GLU A 60 7.13 24.64 -14.14
N ASP A 61 6.17 24.84 -13.24
CA ASP A 61 6.23 25.92 -12.24
C ASP A 61 7.34 25.68 -11.21
N GLN A 62 7.56 24.42 -10.82
CA GLN A 62 8.66 24.05 -9.92
C GLN A 62 10.02 24.24 -10.60
N GLU A 63 10.20 23.76 -11.83
CA GLU A 63 11.45 23.91 -12.60
C GLU A 63 11.74 25.36 -13.01
N TRP A 64 10.71 26.19 -13.13
CA TRP A 64 10.86 27.62 -13.33
C TRP A 64 11.45 28.32 -12.10
N LYS A 65 11.02 27.91 -10.90
CA LYS A 65 11.37 28.55 -9.62
C LYS A 65 12.64 27.99 -8.98
N LEU A 66 12.90 26.69 -9.17
CA LEU A 66 13.95 25.93 -8.49
C LEU A 66 14.97 25.39 -9.51
N PRO A 67 16.24 25.23 -9.13
CA PRO A 67 17.29 24.74 -10.01
C PRO A 67 17.27 23.20 -10.10
N ILE A 68 16.13 22.65 -10.49
CA ILE A 68 15.87 21.22 -10.64
C ILE A 68 15.24 20.95 -11.99
N LEU A 69 15.33 19.69 -12.42
CA LEU A 69 14.61 19.13 -13.55
C LEU A 69 13.94 17.84 -13.07
N TYR A 70 12.63 17.72 -13.27
CA TYR A 70 11.93 16.46 -13.06
C TYR A 70 12.25 15.53 -14.22
N ILE A 71 12.71 14.32 -13.87
CA ILE A 71 12.99 13.27 -14.84
C ILE A 71 11.70 12.54 -15.18
N PHE A 72 10.93 12.19 -14.14
CA PHE A 72 9.57 11.70 -14.30
C PHE A 72 8.74 12.04 -13.06
N ARG A 73 7.43 12.07 -13.26
CA ARG A 73 6.40 11.97 -12.20
C ARG A 73 5.29 11.07 -12.73
N GLN A 74 5.00 9.99 -12.02
CA GLN A 74 4.03 8.98 -12.46
C GLN A 74 3.29 8.35 -11.27
N ARG A 75 2.24 7.58 -11.54
CA ARG A 75 1.60 6.73 -10.53
C ARG A 75 2.51 5.55 -10.18
N LEU A 76 2.65 5.26 -8.90
CA LEU A 76 3.38 4.09 -8.41
C LEU A 76 2.44 2.89 -8.36
N LYS A 77 2.55 2.03 -9.37
CA LYS A 77 1.80 0.76 -9.45
C LYS A 77 2.05 -0.09 -8.21
N ASP A 78 1.03 -0.83 -7.75
CA ASP A 78 1.09 -1.71 -6.57
C ASP A 78 1.38 -1.02 -5.23
N SER A 79 1.20 0.30 -5.14
CA SER A 79 1.41 1.06 -3.91
C SER A 79 0.17 1.13 -3.01
N GLY A 80 -1.02 0.89 -3.56
CA GLY A 80 -2.27 0.88 -2.81
C GLY A 80 -2.41 -0.42 -2.01
N GLY A 81 -2.82 -0.32 -0.75
CA GLY A 81 -2.98 -1.48 0.13
C GLY A 81 -4.03 -2.44 -0.42
N PRO A 82 -3.71 -3.74 -0.60
CA PRO A 82 -4.67 -4.73 -1.06
C PRO A 82 -5.88 -4.84 -0.13
N GLY A 83 -7.08 -4.96 -0.71
CA GLY A 83 -8.30 -5.27 0.03
C GLY A 83 -9.49 -5.52 -0.90
N LYS A 84 -10.63 -5.95 -0.35
CA LYS A 84 -11.92 -6.01 -1.06
C LYS A 84 -12.16 -4.69 -1.81
N PHE A 85 -11.90 -3.57 -1.13
CA PHE A 85 -11.69 -2.28 -1.75
C PHE A 85 -10.24 -1.84 -1.54
N ARG A 86 -9.52 -1.60 -2.63
CA ARG A 86 -8.10 -1.26 -2.58
C ARG A 86 -7.87 0.13 -2.00
N GLY A 87 -6.71 0.34 -1.39
CA GLY A 87 -6.21 1.68 -1.17
C GLY A 87 -5.89 2.39 -2.49
N GLY A 88 -5.91 3.72 -2.45
CA GLY A 88 -5.46 4.56 -3.55
C GLY A 88 -3.97 4.39 -3.79
N VAL A 89 -3.56 4.37 -5.06
CA VAL A 89 -2.15 4.40 -5.43
C VAL A 89 -1.57 5.79 -5.23
N THR A 90 -0.27 5.85 -4.96
CA THR A 90 0.51 7.07 -4.75
C THR A 90 1.27 7.43 -6.03
N SER A 91 2.03 8.52 -6.00
CA SER A 91 2.96 8.88 -7.06
C SER A 91 4.39 8.40 -6.77
N ILE A 92 5.24 8.47 -7.78
CA ILE A 92 6.70 8.45 -7.65
C ILE A 92 7.24 9.55 -8.55
N SER A 93 8.21 10.32 -8.05
CA SER A 93 8.92 11.28 -8.87
C SER A 93 10.43 11.18 -8.65
N ALA A 94 11.18 11.47 -9.70
CA ALA A 94 12.62 11.61 -9.68
C ALA A 94 13.01 12.99 -10.22
N LEU A 95 13.98 13.64 -9.58
CA LEU A 95 14.52 14.92 -10.02
C LEU A 95 16.04 14.94 -9.94
N THR A 96 16.65 15.82 -10.74
CA THR A 96 18.10 16.09 -10.73
C THR A 96 18.35 17.60 -10.68
N PRO A 97 19.47 18.08 -10.12
CA PRO A 97 19.88 19.47 -10.25
C PRO A 97 20.02 19.90 -11.71
N TYR A 98 19.51 21.09 -12.05
CA TYR A 98 19.60 21.63 -13.39
C TYR A 98 19.80 23.14 -13.39
N GLY A 99 20.73 23.63 -14.23
CA GLY A 99 21.11 25.04 -14.28
C GLY A 99 21.87 25.54 -13.03
N THR A 100 22.42 24.61 -12.23
CA THR A 100 23.26 24.86 -11.05
C THR A 100 24.31 23.76 -10.94
N GLU A 101 25.45 24.03 -10.31
CA GLU A 101 26.47 23.01 -10.00
C GLU A 101 25.96 22.00 -8.98
N ARG A 102 25.24 22.49 -7.97
CA ARG A 102 24.73 21.67 -6.87
C ARG A 102 23.43 22.21 -6.30
N THR A 103 22.70 21.32 -5.67
CA THR A 103 21.48 21.60 -4.92
C THR A 103 21.54 20.87 -3.59
N ILE A 104 21.05 21.49 -2.52
CA ILE A 104 20.94 20.87 -1.20
C ILE A 104 19.52 20.33 -1.06
N PHE A 105 19.38 19.09 -0.58
CA PHE A 105 18.08 18.54 -0.20
C PHE A 105 18.00 18.33 1.31
N LYS A 106 16.79 18.41 1.84
CA LYS A 106 16.45 17.97 3.18
C LYS A 106 15.13 17.22 3.13
N CYS A 107 15.19 15.91 3.35
CA CYS A 107 14.01 15.07 3.40
C CYS A 107 13.61 14.77 4.85
N MET A 108 12.32 14.91 5.12
CA MET A 108 11.69 14.57 6.38
C MET A 108 10.42 13.79 6.09
N ASN A 109 10.49 12.47 6.29
CA ASN A 109 9.31 11.65 6.46
C ASN A 109 8.88 11.77 7.92
N THR A 110 7.65 12.24 8.16
CA THR A 110 7.10 12.37 9.52
C THR A 110 6.91 11.02 10.22
N ALA A 111 6.60 9.99 9.43
CA ALA A 111 6.44 8.58 9.81
C ALA A 111 6.57 7.74 8.52
N GLY A 112 6.29 6.44 8.54
CA GLY A 112 6.04 5.72 7.29
C GLY A 112 7.27 5.09 6.61
N THR A 113 8.50 5.31 7.10
CA THR A 113 9.72 4.81 6.44
C THR A 113 10.06 3.35 6.80
N ASN A 114 9.88 2.97 8.06
CA ASN A 114 10.16 1.59 8.50
C ASN A 114 8.92 0.69 8.36
N GLN A 115 7.79 1.20 8.84
CA GLN A 115 6.43 0.70 8.69
C GLN A 115 5.61 1.69 7.84
N SER A 116 4.56 1.25 7.15
CA SER A 116 3.79 2.05 6.19
C SER A 116 3.02 3.22 6.82
N ASN A 117 2.44 3.01 8.02
CA ASN A 117 1.48 3.92 8.66
C ASN A 117 0.15 4.06 7.88
N ALA A 118 0.07 3.61 6.62
CA ALA A 118 -1.17 3.53 5.84
C ALA A 118 -1.93 2.23 6.13
N ALA A 119 -2.27 1.97 7.40
CA ALA A 119 -2.95 0.76 7.85
C ALA A 119 -4.26 0.47 7.10
N GLY A 120 -4.52 -0.80 6.82
CA GLY A 120 -5.82 -1.26 6.34
C GLY A 120 -6.86 -1.34 7.44
N ILE A 121 -8.06 -1.83 7.12
CA ILE A 121 -9.09 -2.15 8.12
C ILE A 121 -9.83 -3.42 7.71
N GLU A 122 -10.40 -4.12 8.69
CA GLU A 122 -11.27 -5.28 8.46
C GLU A 122 -10.58 -6.31 7.54
N GLY A 123 -9.31 -6.62 7.77
CA GLY A 123 -8.55 -7.57 6.94
C GLY A 123 -7.91 -7.01 5.67
N GLY A 124 -8.07 -5.71 5.38
CA GLY A 124 -7.31 -5.03 4.34
C GLY A 124 -5.86 -4.82 4.74
N TYR A 125 -4.93 -4.92 3.79
CA TYR A 125 -3.50 -4.72 4.01
C TYR A 125 -3.12 -3.23 4.01
N PRO A 126 -2.00 -2.85 4.65
CA PRO A 126 -1.48 -1.51 4.55
C PRO A 126 -1.00 -1.17 3.14
N GLY A 127 -1.03 0.13 2.80
CA GLY A 127 -0.44 0.66 1.56
C GLY A 127 1.08 0.76 1.63
N SER A 128 1.69 1.33 0.59
CA SER A 128 3.13 1.61 0.57
C SER A 128 3.54 2.59 1.66
N GLY A 129 4.79 2.45 2.12
CA GLY A 129 5.40 3.42 3.03
C GLY A 129 5.95 4.66 2.33
N SER A 130 6.39 5.62 3.14
CA SER A 130 7.12 6.80 2.67
C SER A 130 8.60 6.49 2.51
N GLN A 131 9.19 6.72 1.34
CA GLN A 131 10.62 6.53 1.13
C GLN A 131 11.23 7.70 0.34
N VAL A 132 12.48 8.02 0.61
CA VAL A 132 13.32 8.87 -0.24
C VAL A 132 14.59 8.09 -0.57
N SER A 133 15.01 8.15 -1.81
CA SER A 133 16.20 7.46 -2.30
C SER A 133 17.08 8.45 -3.06
N LEU A 134 18.39 8.25 -2.92
CA LEU A 134 19.42 8.98 -3.61
C LEU A 134 20.06 8.05 -4.63
N VAL A 135 20.20 8.47 -5.87
CA VAL A 135 20.95 7.74 -6.89
C VAL A 135 22.19 8.55 -7.26
N ARG A 136 23.36 7.92 -7.15
CA ARG A 136 24.64 8.49 -7.57
C ARG A 136 25.14 7.80 -8.82
N GLY A 137 25.84 8.54 -9.68
CA GLY A 137 26.40 7.98 -10.92
C GLY A 137 25.34 7.48 -11.89
N SER A 138 24.21 8.17 -11.99
CA SER A 138 23.15 7.83 -12.94
C SER A 138 23.55 8.16 -14.38
N THR A 139 22.95 7.47 -15.35
CA THR A 139 23.15 7.74 -16.79
C THR A 139 22.10 8.69 -17.35
N VAL A 140 21.40 9.45 -16.49
CA VAL A 140 20.25 10.29 -16.87
C VAL A 140 20.53 11.21 -18.06
N TRP A 141 21.72 11.84 -18.09
CA TRP A 141 22.07 12.76 -19.16
C TRP A 141 22.42 12.06 -20.47
N GLU A 142 22.92 10.82 -20.42
CA GLU A 142 23.20 10.03 -21.62
C GLU A 142 21.88 9.62 -22.29
N ILE A 143 20.93 9.14 -21.48
CA ILE A 143 19.58 8.77 -21.92
C ILE A 143 18.88 9.98 -22.56
N LEU A 144 18.85 11.12 -21.86
CA LEU A 144 18.21 12.34 -22.36
C LEU A 144 18.89 12.89 -23.62
N LYS A 145 20.23 12.84 -23.71
CA LYS A 145 20.96 13.23 -24.94
C LYS A 145 20.68 12.29 -26.11
N GLY A 146 20.43 11.02 -25.82
CA GLY A 146 19.98 10.03 -26.80
C GLY A 146 18.56 10.25 -27.33
N GLY A 147 17.81 11.19 -26.75
CA GLY A 147 16.42 11.48 -27.11
C GLY A 147 15.40 10.56 -26.43
N GLU A 148 15.83 9.77 -25.45
CA GLU A 148 14.96 8.89 -24.67
C GLU A 148 14.48 9.59 -23.38
N SER A 149 13.27 9.23 -22.92
CA SER A 149 12.73 9.70 -21.65
C SER A 149 12.62 8.51 -20.69
N PRO A 150 13.45 8.47 -19.63
CA PRO A 150 13.45 7.35 -18.69
C PRO A 150 12.19 7.40 -17.82
N MET A 151 11.41 6.32 -17.86
CA MET A 151 10.14 6.22 -17.15
C MET A 151 10.23 5.44 -15.84
N THR A 152 11.38 4.92 -15.46
CA THR A 152 11.57 4.23 -14.17
C THR A 152 12.93 4.57 -13.59
N HIS A 153 13.11 4.34 -12.29
CA HIS A 153 14.40 4.59 -11.65
C HIS A 153 15.44 3.52 -12.00
N GLU A 154 15.01 2.30 -12.31
CA GLU A 154 15.87 1.21 -12.76
C GLU A 154 16.50 1.52 -14.12
N ALA A 155 15.75 2.20 -15.01
CA ALA A 155 16.27 2.64 -16.31
C ALA A 155 17.39 3.69 -16.20
N LEU A 156 17.51 4.38 -15.05
CA LEU A 156 18.48 5.45 -14.85
C LEU A 156 19.88 4.95 -14.43
N GLY A 157 20.02 3.66 -14.14
CA GLY A 157 21.27 3.08 -13.65
C GLY A 157 21.74 3.71 -12.34
N GLY A 158 23.05 3.65 -12.10
CA GLY A 158 23.69 4.20 -10.90
C GLY A 158 23.47 3.38 -9.63
N GLU A 159 24.01 3.88 -8.52
CA GLU A 159 23.89 3.27 -7.20
C GLU A 159 22.75 3.93 -6.42
N MET A 160 21.70 3.17 -6.14
CA MET A 160 20.56 3.64 -5.34
C MET A 160 20.77 3.37 -3.85
N GLN A 161 20.61 4.41 -3.04
CA GLN A 161 20.59 4.34 -1.59
C GLN A 161 19.24 4.80 -1.04
N HIS A 162 18.53 3.92 -0.31
CA HIS A 162 17.34 4.28 0.44
C HIS A 162 17.72 5.02 1.74
N LEU A 163 17.30 6.28 1.85
CA LEU A 163 17.64 7.15 2.97
C LEU A 163 16.82 6.83 4.23
N PRO A 164 17.32 7.16 5.44
CA PRO A 164 16.52 7.14 6.66
C PRO A 164 15.39 8.20 6.61
N SER A 165 14.47 8.12 7.58
CA SER A 165 13.29 9.00 7.68
C SER A 165 13.63 10.51 7.70
N LYS A 166 14.82 10.87 8.15
CA LYS A 166 15.33 12.24 8.16
C LYS A 166 16.75 12.19 7.61
N ALA A 167 16.97 12.88 6.50
CA ALA A 167 18.28 13.00 5.89
C ALA A 167 18.39 14.33 5.16
N ASP A 168 19.61 14.75 4.96
CA ASP A 168 19.98 15.90 4.14
C ASP A 168 21.26 15.58 3.39
N GLY A 169 21.55 16.37 2.36
CA GLY A 169 22.74 16.18 1.58
C GLY A 169 22.79 17.10 0.37
N VAL A 170 23.85 16.93 -0.41
CA VAL A 170 24.10 17.66 -1.65
C VAL A 170 23.83 16.73 -2.82
N LEU A 171 23.02 17.20 -3.78
CA LEU A 171 22.87 16.64 -5.11
C LEU A 171 23.79 17.41 -6.06
N GLU A 172 24.63 16.68 -6.77
CA GLU A 172 25.40 17.20 -7.89
C GLU A 172 24.64 16.94 -9.20
N ASN A 173 25.11 17.55 -10.27
CA ASN A 173 24.51 17.37 -11.59
C ASN A 173 24.59 15.89 -12.02
N GLY A 174 23.44 15.29 -12.34
CA GLY A 174 23.35 13.86 -12.69
C GLY A 174 23.02 12.94 -11.52
N ASP A 175 23.03 13.44 -10.27
CA ASP A 175 22.42 12.70 -9.16
C ASP A 175 20.91 12.79 -9.22
N LEU A 176 20.24 11.78 -8.66
CA LEU A 176 18.78 11.74 -8.61
C LEU A 176 18.31 11.68 -7.18
N LEU A 177 17.28 12.49 -6.88
CA LEU A 177 16.47 12.33 -5.70
C LEU A 177 15.12 11.75 -6.11
N VAL A 178 14.82 10.56 -5.60
CA VAL A 178 13.60 9.81 -5.89
C VAL A 178 12.76 9.73 -4.63
N PHE A 179 11.49 10.11 -4.69
CA PHE A 179 10.61 10.07 -3.53
C PHE A 179 9.31 9.34 -3.81
N TYR A 180 8.91 8.59 -2.80
CA TYR A 180 7.79 7.66 -2.78
C TYR A 180 6.87 8.14 -1.63
N PRO A 181 5.88 9.00 -1.89
CA PRO A 181 4.85 9.30 -0.91
C PRO A 181 4.04 8.02 -0.60
N PRO A 182 3.39 7.93 0.57
CA PRO A 182 2.72 6.71 0.99
C PRO A 182 1.43 6.47 0.20
N GLY A 183 1.08 5.20 0.02
CA GLY A 183 -0.21 4.77 -0.52
C GLY A 183 -1.32 4.81 0.52
N GLY A 184 -2.54 4.48 0.11
CA GLY A 184 -3.65 4.28 1.04
C GLY A 184 -3.75 2.84 1.53
N GLY A 185 -4.27 2.61 2.74
CA GLY A 185 -4.57 1.25 3.22
C GLY A 185 -5.83 0.65 2.58
N GLY A 186 -5.87 -0.67 2.44
CA GLY A 186 -7.02 -1.41 1.90
C GLY A 186 -8.17 -1.59 2.91
N TYR A 187 -9.35 -1.92 2.40
CA TYR A 187 -10.52 -2.31 3.20
C TYR A 187 -10.92 -3.74 2.85
N GLY A 188 -11.12 -4.61 3.84
CA GLY A 188 -11.63 -5.96 3.61
C GLY A 188 -10.56 -6.94 3.11
N ASP A 189 -10.76 -8.23 3.33
CA ASP A 189 -9.95 -9.30 2.74
C ASP A 189 -9.81 -9.16 1.20
N PRO A 190 -8.57 -9.09 0.65
CA PRO A 190 -8.33 -9.01 -0.79
C PRO A 190 -8.97 -10.14 -1.61
N LEU A 191 -9.15 -11.35 -1.04
CA LEU A 191 -9.76 -12.47 -1.75
C LEU A 191 -11.27 -12.27 -2.00
N ASP A 192 -11.88 -11.28 -1.36
CA ASP A 192 -13.28 -10.89 -1.54
C ASP A 192 -13.45 -9.75 -2.56
N ARG A 193 -12.36 -9.25 -3.16
CA ARG A 193 -12.44 -8.28 -4.27
C ARG A 193 -13.06 -8.93 -5.51
N ASP A 194 -13.91 -8.20 -6.21
CA ASP A 194 -14.45 -8.61 -7.50
C ASP A 194 -13.34 -8.79 -8.55
N PRO A 195 -13.20 -9.99 -9.17
CA PRO A 195 -12.20 -10.23 -10.21
C PRO A 195 -12.23 -9.24 -11.38
N ASP A 196 -13.41 -8.77 -11.81
CA ASP A 196 -13.51 -7.80 -12.89
C ASP A 196 -12.97 -6.43 -12.49
N ARG A 197 -13.11 -6.06 -11.22
CA ARG A 197 -12.48 -4.84 -10.69
C ARG A 197 -10.96 -4.95 -10.64
N VAL A 198 -10.44 -6.14 -10.31
CA VAL A 198 -8.99 -6.40 -10.39
C VAL A 198 -8.50 -6.29 -11.83
N ARG A 199 -9.24 -6.83 -12.80
CA ARG A 199 -8.93 -6.66 -14.22
C ARG A 199 -8.88 -5.19 -14.63
N VAL A 200 -9.86 -4.38 -14.19
CA VAL A 200 -9.87 -2.92 -14.44
C VAL A 200 -8.65 -2.24 -13.80
N ASP A 201 -8.25 -2.63 -12.59
CA ASP A 201 -7.04 -2.11 -11.96
C ASP A 201 -5.78 -2.41 -12.78
N VAL A 202 -5.68 -3.63 -13.33
CA VAL A 202 -4.56 -4.02 -14.20
C VAL A 202 -4.54 -3.22 -15.49
N LEU A 203 -5.70 -3.07 -16.15
CA LEU A 203 -5.83 -2.24 -17.35
C LEU A 203 -5.46 -0.77 -17.10
N ASN A 204 -5.79 -0.25 -15.91
CA ASN A 204 -5.45 1.11 -15.50
C ASN A 204 -4.02 1.27 -15.00
N GLY A 205 -3.24 0.18 -14.92
CA GLY A 205 -1.87 0.18 -14.41
C GLY A 205 -1.73 0.52 -12.93
N THR A 206 -2.81 0.41 -12.14
CA THR A 206 -2.77 0.61 -10.68
C THR A 206 -2.28 -0.65 -9.97
N VAL A 207 -2.61 -1.82 -10.52
CA VAL A 207 -2.19 -3.15 -10.04
C VAL A 207 -1.44 -3.86 -11.17
N SER A 208 -0.37 -4.60 -10.86
CA SER A 208 0.32 -5.47 -11.82
C SER A 208 -0.39 -6.82 -12.00
N VAL A 209 -0.08 -7.54 -13.08
CA VAL A 209 -0.63 -8.90 -13.29
C VAL A 209 -0.15 -9.84 -12.17
N GLU A 210 1.08 -9.64 -11.72
CA GLU A 210 1.70 -10.37 -10.62
C GLU A 210 0.98 -10.08 -9.30
N ALA A 211 0.68 -8.82 -9.01
CA ALA A 211 -0.07 -8.41 -7.82
C ALA A 211 -1.55 -8.87 -7.87
N ALA A 212 -2.19 -8.86 -9.04
CA ALA A 212 -3.54 -9.40 -9.26
C ALA A 212 -3.64 -10.86 -8.79
N ARG A 213 -2.67 -11.68 -9.19
CA ARG A 213 -2.58 -13.08 -8.78
C ARG A 213 -2.20 -13.22 -7.30
N LYS A 214 -1.12 -12.56 -6.88
CA LYS A 214 -0.54 -12.73 -5.54
C LYS A 214 -1.49 -12.29 -4.43
N TYR A 215 -2.11 -11.12 -4.56
CA TYR A 215 -2.89 -10.51 -3.48
C TYR A 215 -4.38 -10.81 -3.58
N TYR A 216 -4.94 -10.81 -4.78
CA TYR A 216 -6.39 -10.96 -4.98
C TYR A 216 -6.81 -12.36 -5.44
N GLY A 217 -5.84 -13.23 -5.72
CA GLY A 217 -6.06 -14.57 -6.25
C GLY A 217 -6.67 -14.58 -7.65
N VAL A 218 -6.52 -13.50 -8.42
CA VAL A 218 -7.16 -13.35 -9.74
C VAL A 218 -6.19 -13.73 -10.83
N TRP A 219 -6.60 -14.68 -11.67
CA TRP A 219 -5.87 -15.06 -12.87
C TRP A 219 -6.42 -14.33 -14.08
N LEU A 220 -5.51 -13.67 -14.81
CA LEU A 220 -5.81 -13.03 -16.08
C LEU A 220 -5.16 -13.82 -17.22
N ARG A 221 -5.88 -13.98 -18.33
CA ARG A 221 -5.34 -14.56 -19.57
C ARG A 221 -4.44 -13.55 -20.28
N GLY A 222 -3.80 -13.97 -21.37
CA GLY A 222 -2.92 -13.11 -22.17
C GLY A 222 -3.61 -11.86 -22.74
N ASP A 223 -4.93 -11.89 -22.92
CA ASP A 223 -5.77 -10.75 -23.33
C ASP A 223 -6.31 -9.93 -22.15
N LEU A 224 -5.84 -10.21 -20.94
CA LEU A 224 -6.30 -9.64 -19.68
C LEU A 224 -7.78 -9.92 -19.34
N SER A 225 -8.42 -10.91 -19.99
CA SER A 225 -9.72 -11.42 -19.54
C SER A 225 -9.59 -12.24 -18.25
N VAL A 226 -10.60 -12.21 -17.38
CA VAL A 226 -10.61 -13.00 -16.14
C VAL A 226 -10.72 -14.49 -16.48
N ASP A 227 -9.77 -15.30 -16.00
CA ASP A 227 -9.91 -16.74 -15.94
C ASP A 227 -10.62 -17.14 -14.63
N GLU A 228 -11.93 -17.38 -14.71
CA GLU A 228 -12.70 -17.79 -13.54
C GLU A 228 -12.21 -19.11 -12.93
N GLY A 229 -11.79 -20.07 -13.76
CA GLY A 229 -11.32 -21.37 -13.29
C GLY A 229 -9.98 -21.25 -12.57
N GLY A 230 -9.04 -20.50 -13.17
CA GLY A 230 -7.77 -20.16 -12.54
C GLY A 230 -7.95 -19.35 -11.25
N THR A 231 -8.84 -18.37 -11.26
CA THR A 231 -9.14 -17.51 -10.10
C THR A 231 -9.71 -18.33 -8.94
N ARG A 232 -10.65 -19.25 -9.19
CA ARG A 232 -11.17 -20.15 -8.14
C ARG A 232 -10.06 -20.99 -7.53
N ARG A 233 -9.23 -21.65 -8.35
CA ARG A 233 -8.12 -22.49 -7.87
C ARG A 233 -7.08 -21.71 -7.07
N GLU A 234 -6.69 -20.53 -7.53
CA GLU A 234 -5.73 -19.69 -6.81
C GLU A 234 -6.30 -19.20 -5.48
N ARG A 235 -7.56 -18.77 -5.43
CA ARG A 235 -8.20 -18.41 -4.15
C ARG A 235 -8.32 -19.59 -3.19
N GLU A 236 -8.67 -20.79 -3.69
CA GLU A 236 -8.69 -22.02 -2.89
C GLU A 236 -7.28 -22.34 -2.34
N GLN A 237 -6.24 -22.21 -3.16
CA GLN A 237 -4.85 -22.39 -2.73
C GLN A 237 -4.47 -21.38 -1.65
N ARG A 238 -4.79 -20.09 -1.82
CA ARG A 238 -4.51 -19.04 -0.82
C ARG A 238 -5.23 -19.29 0.50
N ILE A 239 -6.48 -19.75 0.44
CA ILE A 239 -7.24 -20.14 1.63
C ILE A 239 -6.57 -21.33 2.33
N ALA A 240 -6.12 -22.35 1.58
CA ALA A 240 -5.39 -23.47 2.14
C ALA A 240 -4.06 -23.05 2.79
N GLU A 241 -3.30 -22.15 2.15
CA GLU A 241 -2.07 -21.56 2.71
C GLU A 241 -2.34 -20.80 4.02
N ARG A 242 -3.50 -20.13 4.13
CA ARG A 242 -3.92 -19.41 5.34
C ARG A 242 -4.35 -20.35 6.48
N LEU A 243 -5.01 -21.46 6.16
CA LEU A 243 -5.48 -22.44 7.14
C LEU A 243 -4.39 -23.43 7.58
N GLY A 244 -3.33 -23.61 6.78
CA GLY A 244 -2.22 -24.51 7.07
C GLY A 244 -2.70 -25.97 7.17
N THR A 245 -2.41 -26.63 8.28
CA THR A 245 -2.81 -28.03 8.54
C THR A 245 -4.28 -28.17 8.95
N ARG A 246 -4.97 -27.06 9.24
CA ARG A 246 -6.37 -27.07 9.68
C ARG A 246 -7.28 -27.26 8.48
N GLN A 247 -8.11 -28.29 8.50
CA GLN A 247 -9.16 -28.42 7.49
C GLN A 247 -10.20 -27.31 7.69
N PRO A 248 -10.75 -26.72 6.61
CA PRO A 248 -11.85 -25.77 6.71
C PRO A 248 -12.96 -26.34 7.58
N GLY A 249 -13.39 -25.57 8.59
CA GLY A 249 -14.43 -26.00 9.52
C GLY A 249 -15.73 -26.33 8.76
N THR A 250 -16.49 -27.30 9.26
CA THR A 250 -17.85 -27.54 8.77
C THR A 250 -18.69 -26.27 8.94
N ARG A 251 -19.15 -25.70 7.82
CA ARG A 251 -19.95 -24.47 7.76
C ARG A 251 -21.10 -24.52 8.77
N SER A 252 -21.22 -23.47 9.59
CA SER A 252 -22.21 -23.38 10.65
C SER A 252 -23.66 -23.46 10.14
N ARG A 253 -24.57 -24.01 10.96
CA ARG A 253 -26.02 -24.07 10.71
C ARG A 253 -26.73 -22.72 10.92
N LEU A 254 -26.01 -21.67 11.33
CA LEU A 254 -26.56 -20.35 11.65
C LEU A 254 -26.97 -19.49 10.44
N GLY A 255 -26.76 -19.95 9.21
CA GLY A 255 -27.05 -19.17 8.00
C GLY A 255 -28.29 -19.65 7.24
N SER A 256 -29.22 -18.73 6.94
CA SER A 256 -30.23 -18.92 5.90
C SER A 256 -29.66 -18.50 4.53
N GLY A 257 -29.96 -19.27 3.48
CA GLY A 257 -29.53 -18.93 2.11
C GLY A 257 -30.49 -17.94 1.48
N ASN A 258 -29.98 -16.85 0.92
CA ASN A 258 -30.78 -15.80 0.27
C ASN A 258 -30.69 -15.84 -1.27
N GLY A 259 -30.73 -17.02 -1.89
CA GLY A 259 -30.83 -17.16 -3.36
C GLY A 259 -29.65 -16.63 -4.21
N SER A 260 -28.74 -15.83 -3.65
CA SER A 260 -27.54 -15.27 -4.29
C SER A 260 -26.25 -16.03 -3.95
N GLY A 261 -26.34 -17.10 -3.15
CA GLY A 261 -25.19 -17.87 -2.67
C GLY A 261 -24.52 -17.33 -1.42
N GLU A 262 -24.90 -16.14 -0.94
CA GLU A 262 -24.46 -15.61 0.36
C GLU A 262 -25.32 -16.18 1.50
N ARG A 263 -24.68 -16.64 2.57
CA ARG A 263 -25.39 -17.13 3.77
C ARG A 263 -25.37 -16.02 4.80
N GLN A 264 -26.51 -15.41 5.10
CA GLN A 264 -26.56 -14.38 6.13
C GLN A 264 -26.64 -15.08 7.49
N ILE A 265 -25.58 -14.97 8.29
CA ILE A 265 -25.57 -15.45 9.67
C ILE A 265 -26.52 -14.57 10.49
N GLN A 266 -27.47 -15.19 11.19
CA GLN A 266 -28.42 -14.45 12.03
C GLN A 266 -27.69 -13.79 13.22
N GLY A 267 -27.67 -12.46 13.27
CA GLY A 267 -27.07 -11.66 14.34
C GLY A 267 -26.87 -10.19 13.95
N GLU A 268 -26.35 -9.39 14.88
CA GLU A 268 -25.97 -7.99 14.65
C GLU A 268 -24.60 -7.94 13.95
N ARG A 269 -24.51 -7.37 12.76
CA ARG A 269 -23.23 -7.19 12.06
C ARG A 269 -22.45 -6.06 12.74
N ILE A 270 -21.27 -6.36 13.25
CA ILE A 270 -20.41 -5.38 13.95
C ILE A 270 -19.18 -4.95 13.12
N GLY A 271 -18.85 -5.69 12.07
CA GLY A 271 -17.78 -5.40 11.12
C GLY A 271 -18.04 -6.06 9.76
N GLU A 272 -17.08 -5.97 8.83
CA GLU A 272 -17.21 -6.61 7.52
C GLU A 272 -17.29 -8.13 7.68
N TYR A 273 -16.47 -8.68 8.58
CA TYR A 273 -16.34 -10.13 8.78
C TYR A 273 -16.77 -10.64 10.15
N LEU A 274 -17.37 -9.80 10.99
CA LEU A 274 -17.81 -10.15 12.34
C LEU A 274 -19.31 -9.90 12.54
N VAL A 275 -19.99 -10.91 13.11
CA VAL A 275 -21.39 -10.85 13.53
C VAL A 275 -21.46 -11.21 15.01
N ARG A 276 -22.18 -10.40 15.77
CA ARG A 276 -22.53 -10.64 17.17
C ARG A 276 -23.86 -11.39 17.25
N VAL A 277 -23.85 -12.52 17.94
CA VAL A 277 -25.03 -13.36 18.17
C VAL A 277 -25.38 -13.31 19.65
N ARG A 278 -26.64 -12.98 19.95
CA ARG A 278 -27.21 -13.01 21.31
C ARG A 278 -28.20 -14.15 21.43
N LYS A 279 -27.94 -15.10 22.34
CA LYS A 279 -28.83 -16.24 22.58
C LYS A 279 -28.92 -16.50 24.09
N ASN A 280 -30.15 -16.53 24.62
CA ASN A 280 -30.42 -16.81 26.04
C ASN A 280 -29.65 -15.92 27.04
N GLY A 281 -29.33 -14.68 26.65
CA GLY A 281 -28.56 -13.74 27.48
C GLY A 281 -27.04 -13.78 27.28
N ASP A 282 -26.50 -14.80 26.59
CA ASP A 282 -25.09 -14.87 26.23
C ASP A 282 -24.82 -14.17 24.90
N GLU A 283 -23.70 -13.43 24.85
CA GLU A 283 -23.20 -12.75 23.66
C GLU A 283 -21.93 -13.45 23.14
N SER A 284 -21.88 -13.66 21.82
CA SER A 284 -20.74 -14.28 21.15
C SER A 284 -20.48 -13.67 19.78
N LEU A 285 -19.21 -13.69 19.37
CA LEU A 285 -18.75 -13.26 18.06
C LEU A 285 -18.60 -14.45 17.13
N HIS A 286 -19.06 -14.26 15.90
CA HIS A 286 -19.00 -15.24 14.83
C HIS A 286 -18.43 -14.62 13.57
N CYS A 287 -17.76 -15.44 12.76
CA CYS A 287 -17.37 -15.04 11.42
C CYS A 287 -18.61 -14.81 10.55
N ALA A 288 -18.73 -13.64 9.93
CA ALA A 288 -19.86 -13.30 9.05
C ALA A 288 -19.95 -14.20 7.81
N LYS A 289 -18.82 -14.80 7.38
CA LYS A 289 -18.73 -15.57 6.13
C LYS A 289 -19.08 -17.04 6.30
N CYS A 290 -18.57 -17.69 7.35
CA CYS A 290 -18.79 -19.12 7.58
C CYS A 290 -19.57 -19.47 8.86
N GLY A 291 -19.81 -18.47 9.73
CA GLY A 291 -20.51 -18.64 11.01
C GLY A 291 -19.68 -19.29 12.13
N GLU A 292 -18.38 -19.47 11.92
CA GLU A 292 -17.44 -19.99 12.93
C GLU A 292 -17.51 -19.16 14.21
N HIS A 293 -17.54 -19.81 15.36
CA HIS A 293 -17.59 -19.14 16.67
C HIS A 293 -16.17 -18.69 17.06
N LEU A 294 -15.98 -17.39 17.26
CA LEU A 294 -14.69 -16.76 17.52
C LEU A 294 -14.44 -16.45 19.00
N GLY A 295 -15.46 -16.57 19.87
CA GLY A 295 -15.39 -16.25 21.30
C GLY A 295 -16.40 -15.18 21.71
N LYS A 296 -16.39 -14.74 22.98
CA LYS A 296 -17.34 -13.70 23.46
C LYS A 296 -16.97 -12.29 23.02
N ASN A 297 -15.68 -12.01 22.91
CA ASN A 297 -15.11 -10.72 22.52
C ASN A 297 -13.69 -10.93 21.96
N GLU A 298 -13.07 -9.85 21.46
CA GLU A 298 -11.71 -9.90 20.90
C GLU A 298 -10.64 -10.27 21.94
N ALA A 299 -10.86 -9.99 23.23
CA ALA A 299 -9.91 -10.34 24.28
C ALA A 299 -9.81 -11.87 24.50
N GLU A 300 -10.82 -12.63 24.06
CA GLU A 300 -10.80 -14.10 24.11
C GLU A 300 -10.31 -14.75 22.81
N TRP A 301 -9.79 -13.98 21.85
CA TRP A 301 -9.34 -14.53 20.56
C TRP A 301 -8.09 -15.40 20.67
N ASP A 302 -7.30 -15.26 21.73
CA ASP A 302 -6.11 -16.07 21.94
C ASP A 302 -6.43 -17.58 21.92
N GLY A 303 -5.69 -18.32 21.09
CA GLY A 303 -5.93 -19.74 20.80
C GLY A 303 -7.23 -20.08 20.04
N LYS A 304 -8.14 -19.12 19.82
CA LYS A 304 -9.43 -19.33 19.11
C LYS A 304 -9.37 -18.91 17.65
N VAL A 305 -8.64 -17.85 17.32
CA VAL A 305 -8.39 -17.42 15.93
C VAL A 305 -7.03 -17.91 15.45
N LEU A 306 -6.82 -17.93 14.13
CA LEU A 306 -5.48 -18.16 13.59
C LEU A 306 -4.74 -16.83 13.56
N VAL A 307 -3.51 -16.81 14.06
CA VAL A 307 -2.63 -15.64 14.00
C VAL A 307 -1.37 -16.04 13.25
N ARG A 308 -0.98 -15.23 12.28
CA ARG A 308 0.28 -15.38 11.55
C ARG A 308 1.05 -14.07 11.60
N GLU A 309 2.35 -14.17 11.83
CA GLU A 309 3.26 -13.04 11.70
C GLU A 309 4.13 -13.22 10.46
N VAL A 310 4.13 -12.21 9.59
CA VAL A 310 4.86 -12.21 8.31
C VAL A 310 5.66 -10.90 8.16
N PRO A 311 6.70 -10.88 7.30
CA PRO A 311 7.41 -9.63 6.99
C PRO A 311 6.47 -8.57 6.40
N LEU A 312 6.77 -7.28 6.63
CA LEU A 312 5.99 -6.16 6.09
C LEU A 312 5.81 -6.22 4.57
N GLY A 313 6.86 -6.63 3.82
CA GLY A 313 6.84 -6.80 2.37
C GLY A 313 5.77 -7.76 1.84
N THR A 314 5.13 -8.53 2.73
CA THR A 314 3.96 -9.34 2.38
C THR A 314 2.77 -8.48 1.96
N ALA A 315 2.62 -7.25 2.48
CA ALA A 315 1.52 -6.36 2.09
C ALA A 315 1.68 -5.75 0.68
N GLY A 316 2.91 -5.60 0.20
CA GLY A 316 3.20 -4.89 -1.04
C GLY A 316 4.70 -4.71 -1.28
N PRO A 317 5.13 -4.41 -2.52
CA PRO A 317 6.54 -4.25 -2.84
C PRO A 317 7.16 -2.95 -2.30
N TRP A 318 6.33 -1.95 -1.98
CA TRP A 318 6.77 -0.58 -1.64
C TRP A 318 6.68 -0.25 -0.15
N ILE A 319 6.77 -1.26 0.72
CA ILE A 319 6.76 -1.09 2.18
C ILE A 319 8.12 -1.48 2.74
N SER A 320 8.63 -0.67 3.69
CA SER A 320 9.95 -0.91 4.29
C SER A 320 11.07 -1.07 3.23
N LEU A 321 11.05 -0.24 2.19
CA LEU A 321 11.94 -0.36 1.02
C LEU A 321 13.41 -0.38 1.42
N ARG A 322 13.80 0.45 2.40
CA ARG A 322 15.15 0.47 2.97
C ARG A 322 15.65 -0.88 3.47
N TYR A 323 14.74 -1.76 3.87
CA TYR A 323 15.04 -3.10 4.40
C TYR A 323 14.50 -4.21 3.48
N GLY A 324 14.18 -3.90 2.21
CA GLY A 324 13.64 -4.88 1.25
C GLY A 324 12.34 -5.55 1.72
N GLY A 325 11.50 -4.83 2.47
CA GLY A 325 10.28 -5.38 3.06
C GLY A 325 10.47 -6.13 4.38
N GLN A 326 11.71 -6.31 4.86
CA GLN A 326 12.04 -7.00 6.11
C GLN A 326 12.44 -5.99 7.19
N SER A 327 11.47 -5.21 7.68
CA SER A 327 11.71 -4.26 8.77
C SER A 327 12.33 -4.96 9.99
N PRO A 328 13.40 -4.40 10.58
CA PRO A 328 14.01 -4.97 11.80
C PRO A 328 13.13 -4.77 13.05
N ASN A 329 12.16 -3.85 12.99
CA ASN A 329 11.38 -3.45 14.17
C ASN A 329 9.92 -3.86 14.08
N PHE A 330 9.41 -4.14 12.88
CA PHE A 330 7.98 -4.32 12.63
C PHE A 330 7.70 -5.55 11.77
N SER A 331 6.62 -6.26 12.08
CA SER A 331 6.04 -7.34 11.28
C SER A 331 4.56 -7.05 11.01
N LEU A 332 3.95 -7.81 10.10
CA LEU A 332 2.50 -7.83 9.93
C LEU A 332 1.93 -9.00 10.71
N ARG A 333 0.98 -8.71 11.59
CA ARG A 333 0.14 -9.71 12.23
C ARG A 333 -1.18 -9.81 11.47
N GLU A 334 -1.43 -11.00 10.93
CA GLU A 334 -2.66 -11.36 10.25
C GLU A 334 -3.52 -12.21 11.19
N THR A 335 -4.72 -11.74 11.49
CA THR A 335 -5.70 -12.47 12.29
C THR A 335 -6.76 -13.05 11.36
N LEU A 336 -6.91 -14.37 11.37
CA LEU A 336 -7.74 -15.09 10.40
C LEU A 336 -8.81 -15.93 11.10
N CYS A 337 -9.96 -16.04 10.44
CA CYS A 337 -11.00 -16.98 10.83
C CYS A 337 -10.49 -18.43 10.69
N PRO A 338 -10.55 -19.27 11.74
CA PRO A 338 -10.05 -20.65 11.69
C PRO A 338 -10.91 -21.58 10.82
N GLY A 339 -12.17 -21.19 10.56
CA GLY A 339 -13.09 -21.99 9.77
C GLY A 339 -12.95 -21.80 8.26
N CYS A 340 -12.60 -20.60 7.78
CA CYS A 340 -12.59 -20.28 6.35
C CYS A 340 -11.36 -19.49 5.86
N GLY A 341 -10.43 -19.10 6.75
CA GLY A 341 -9.22 -18.38 6.37
C GLY A 341 -9.46 -16.93 5.95
N THR A 342 -10.65 -16.36 6.20
CA THR A 342 -10.89 -14.92 6.00
C THR A 342 -9.99 -14.11 6.90
N LEU A 343 -9.34 -13.07 6.34
CA LEU A 343 -8.64 -12.06 7.12
C LEU A 343 -9.65 -11.21 7.89
N LEU A 344 -9.65 -11.36 9.21
CA LEU A 344 -10.46 -10.54 10.12
C LEU A 344 -9.76 -9.21 10.38
N ASP A 345 -8.43 -9.24 10.50
CA ASP A 345 -7.62 -8.07 10.81
C ASP A 345 -6.19 -8.22 10.30
N VAL A 346 -5.55 -7.11 9.95
CA VAL A 346 -4.15 -7.03 9.55
C VAL A 346 -3.54 -5.80 10.20
N ARG A 347 -2.52 -5.99 11.06
CA ARG A 347 -1.86 -4.88 11.77
C ARG A 347 -0.35 -4.94 11.64
N GLU A 348 0.26 -3.76 11.56
CA GLU A 348 1.70 -3.60 11.75
C GLU A 348 1.98 -3.66 13.27
N VAL A 349 2.81 -4.60 13.72
CA VAL A 349 3.13 -4.83 15.14
C VAL A 349 4.65 -4.76 15.36
N LEU A 350 5.07 -4.43 16.58
CA LEU A 350 6.48 -4.47 16.96
C LEU A 350 6.95 -5.93 17.10
N VAL A 351 8.12 -6.26 16.54
CA VAL A 351 8.72 -7.59 16.68
C VAL A 351 9.21 -7.84 18.11
N ASN A 352 9.73 -6.80 18.77
CA ASN A 352 10.18 -6.82 20.16
C ASN A 352 9.57 -5.61 20.89
N PRO A 353 8.32 -5.68 21.36
CA PRO A 353 7.73 -4.60 22.13
C PRO A 353 8.51 -4.42 23.45
N PRO A 354 8.79 -3.17 23.88
CA PRO A 354 9.31 -2.95 25.23
C PRO A 354 8.28 -3.41 26.27
N ASP A 355 8.76 -4.04 27.34
CA ASP A 355 7.96 -4.56 28.46
C ASP A 355 7.05 -3.50 29.12
#